data_AF-F6QZ24-F1
#
_entry.id   AF-F6QZ24-F1
#
_cell.length_a   1.000
_cell.length_b   1.000
_cell.length_c   1.000
_cell.angle_alpha   90.00
_cell.angle_beta   90.00
_cell.angle_gamma   90.00
#
_symmetry.space_group_name_H-M   'P 1'
#
loop_
_entity.id
_entity.type
_entity.pdbx_description
1 polymer ?
#
loop_
_entity_poly.entity_id
_entity_poly.type
_entity_poly.pdbx_seq_one_letter_code
_entity_poly.pdbx_strand_id
1 'polypeptide(L)'
;MKRTLSGPRPLDVGQGSVLMGAEETAEAVASEGAYYLEQVTITEPSETDYQYEEVSEQDDLSIPEGDEDLTKALEMAQEKSMDCKLLASKVAIPPKQSLAEVPEVVEDFLCNFLIKMGMTRTLNCFQNEWYESIQKGTFVPPEATFVPDVYTQNLLLDSENKNLKKDLKHYKEAADKAREDLLKAQKERDFHRMHHKRIVQEKNSLISDLKGLKLHYASYEPTIRVLHDRHHILLRQKMLTSLERDKAVGQITGLQTTLRNLETGHTLQVPEIRVGHRCERDDKPEGPTQKALREAREQAKPKTKMKSSTKV
;
A
#
# COMPACT_ATOMS: atom_id res chain seq x y z
N MET A 1 -59.16 36.12 -2.40
CA MET A 1 -59.46 36.52 -1.00
C MET A 1 -58.36 35.99 -0.10
N LYS A 2 -57.68 36.90 0.64
CA LYS A 2 -56.99 36.76 1.94
C LYS A 2 -55.87 35.70 2.06
N ARG A 3 -54.69 35.89 2.67
CA ARG A 3 -53.90 36.97 3.31
C ARG A 3 -52.58 36.25 3.74
N THR A 4 -51.40 36.65 3.24
CA THR A 4 -50.26 37.24 3.99
C THR A 4 -49.79 36.53 5.28
N LEU A 5 -48.47 36.27 5.37
CA LEU A 5 -47.52 36.48 6.49
C LEU A 5 -46.15 35.87 6.04
N SER A 6 -45.10 36.62 5.64
CA SER A 6 -44.20 37.53 6.37
C SER A 6 -43.05 36.85 7.14
N GLY A 7 -41.86 36.80 6.52
CA GLY A 7 -40.49 37.04 7.08
C GLY A 7 -39.95 36.18 8.24
N PRO A 8 -38.62 36.15 8.48
CA PRO A 8 -37.72 37.31 8.40
C PRO A 8 -36.39 37.11 7.63
N ARG A 9 -35.71 38.25 7.40
CA ARG A 9 -34.44 38.46 6.69
C ARG A 9 -33.21 38.12 7.55
N PRO A 10 -32.04 37.82 6.96
CA PRO A 10 -30.76 37.82 7.67
C PRO A 10 -30.20 39.26 7.81
N LEU A 11 -29.61 39.53 8.97
CA LEU A 11 -28.94 40.78 9.32
C LEU A 11 -27.52 40.82 8.74
N ASP A 12 -27.21 41.96 8.13
CA ASP A 12 -25.88 42.44 7.78
C ASP A 12 -25.26 43.14 8.99
N VAL A 13 -24.02 42.80 9.35
CA VAL A 13 -23.08 43.67 10.07
C VAL A 13 -21.67 43.34 9.58
N GLY A 14 -21.13 44.22 8.75
CA GLY A 14 -19.69 44.32 8.51
C GLY A 14 -18.96 45.01 9.66
N GLN A 15 -17.67 44.72 9.81
CA GLN A 15 -16.67 45.66 10.34
C GLN A 15 -15.28 45.19 9.92
N GLY A 16 -14.61 46.02 9.12
CA GLY A 16 -13.20 45.86 8.79
C GLY A 16 -12.31 46.44 9.89
N SER A 17 -11.04 46.01 9.90
CA SER A 17 -9.94 46.76 10.49
C SER A 17 -8.64 46.33 9.83
N VAL A 18 -8.17 47.18 8.91
CA VAL A 18 -6.79 47.26 8.43
C VAL A 18 -5.97 47.96 9.50
N LEU A 19 -4.80 47.45 9.89
CA LEU A 19 -3.75 48.25 10.55
C LEU A 19 -2.36 47.79 10.06
N MET A 20 -1.69 48.72 9.37
CA MET A 20 -0.27 48.71 9.02
C MET A 20 0.61 48.98 10.25
N GLY A 21 1.76 48.33 10.28
CA GLY A 21 3.11 48.87 10.57
C GLY A 21 3.33 49.71 11.83
N ALA A 22 4.19 49.19 12.72
CA ALA A 22 5.12 50.01 13.50
C ALA A 22 6.40 49.21 13.77
N GLU A 23 7.48 49.67 13.16
CA GLU A 23 8.86 49.34 13.47
C GLU A 23 9.21 50.08 14.77
N GLU A 24 9.56 49.35 15.84
CA GLU A 24 10.23 49.94 17.00
C GLU A 24 11.24 48.94 17.56
N THR A 25 12.50 49.28 17.35
CA THR A 25 13.68 48.67 17.96
C THR A 25 13.64 48.85 19.47
N ALA A 26 13.48 47.76 20.21
CA ALA A 26 13.80 47.69 21.63
C ALA A 26 14.74 46.50 21.86
N GLU A 27 16.02 46.83 21.92
CA GLU A 27 17.09 46.00 22.44
C GLU A 27 16.80 45.67 23.91
N ALA A 28 16.47 44.40 24.19
CA ALA A 28 16.37 43.88 25.54
C ALA A 28 17.02 42.49 25.58
N VAL A 29 18.30 42.50 25.98
CA VAL A 29 18.95 41.59 26.92
C VAL A 29 18.37 40.16 26.98
N ALA A 30 19.21 39.22 26.55
CA ALA A 30 19.13 37.78 26.72
C ALA A 30 18.24 37.33 27.90
N SER A 31 17.05 36.81 27.56
CA SER A 31 16.30 35.90 28.42
C SER A 31 16.45 34.49 27.88
N GLU A 32 17.45 33.80 28.39
CA GLU A 32 17.60 32.36 28.27
C GLU A 32 16.42 31.71 29.02
N GLY A 33 15.47 31.10 28.30
CA GLY A 33 14.52 30.14 28.91
C GLY A 33 13.02 30.28 28.64
N ALA A 34 12.57 31.05 27.65
CA ALA A 34 11.16 30.99 27.23
C ALA A 34 10.98 29.94 26.11
N TYR A 35 10.61 28.71 26.48
CA TYR A 35 10.17 27.69 25.51
C TYR A 35 8.68 27.89 25.24
N TYR A 36 8.30 28.06 23.98
CA TYR A 36 6.91 28.13 23.55
C TYR A 36 6.55 26.80 22.89
N LEU A 37 5.43 26.21 23.30
CA LEU A 37 4.84 25.09 22.58
C LEU A 37 4.25 25.63 21.28
N GLU A 38 4.93 25.35 20.16
CA GLU A 38 4.36 25.58 18.84
C GLU A 38 3.18 24.64 18.65
N GLN A 39 1.97 25.20 18.57
CA GLN A 39 0.75 24.44 18.29
C GLN A 39 0.79 24.00 16.82
N VAL A 40 1.41 22.86 16.56
CA VAL A 40 1.35 22.20 15.25
C VAL A 40 -0.04 21.58 15.12
N THR A 41 -0.98 22.32 14.52
CA THR A 41 -2.21 21.72 14.00
C THR A 41 -1.82 20.82 12.85
N ILE A 42 -1.72 19.51 13.12
CA ILE A 42 -1.72 18.51 12.07
C ILE A 42 -3.11 18.56 11.46
N THR A 43 -3.26 19.30 10.37
CA THR A 43 -4.41 19.18 9.46
C THR A 43 -4.30 17.82 8.78
N GLU A 44 -4.53 16.73 9.53
CA GLU A 44 -4.81 15.44 8.91
C GLU A 44 -6.17 15.60 8.21
N PRO A 45 -6.25 15.42 6.87
CA PRO A 45 -7.52 15.38 6.20
C PRO A 45 -8.26 14.14 6.70
N SER A 46 -9.18 14.36 7.65
CA SER A 46 -10.28 13.51 8.11
C SER A 46 -10.14 12.02 7.76
N GLU A 47 -9.87 11.20 8.79
CA GLU A 47 -9.88 9.72 8.75
C GLU A 47 -11.25 9.11 8.38
N THR A 48 -12.27 9.90 8.06
CA THR A 48 -13.66 9.44 8.09
C THR A 48 -14.20 8.80 6.80
N ASP A 49 -13.45 8.77 5.69
CA ASP A 49 -14.06 8.40 4.40
C ASP A 49 -13.84 6.94 3.95
N TYR A 50 -13.03 6.13 4.64
CA TYR A 50 -12.75 4.77 4.14
C TYR A 50 -12.74 3.70 5.23
N GLN A 51 -13.84 2.97 5.27
CA GLN A 51 -14.04 1.74 6.02
C GLN A 51 -13.17 0.63 5.39
N TYR A 52 -12.31 -0.01 6.20
CA TYR A 52 -11.59 -1.21 5.76
C TYR A 52 -12.62 -2.27 5.36
N GLU A 53 -12.54 -2.75 4.12
CA GLU A 53 -13.39 -3.82 3.61
C GLU A 53 -13.03 -5.08 4.41
N GLU A 54 -13.91 -5.47 5.35
CA GLU A 54 -13.81 -6.72 6.10
C GLU A 54 -13.72 -7.85 5.08
N VAL A 55 -12.60 -8.59 5.09
CA VAL A 55 -12.42 -9.73 4.20
C VAL A 55 -13.49 -10.74 4.60
N SER A 56 -14.50 -10.93 3.75
CA SER A 56 -15.53 -11.94 3.98
C SER A 56 -14.87 -13.28 4.33
N GLU A 57 -15.25 -13.87 5.46
CA GLU A 57 -14.84 -15.23 5.89
C GLU A 57 -15.25 -16.35 4.91
N GLN A 58 -15.74 -16.00 3.71
CA GLN A 58 -16.34 -16.91 2.73
C GLN A 58 -15.35 -17.41 1.67
N ASP A 59 -14.13 -16.89 1.62
CA ASP A 59 -13.05 -17.59 0.90
C ASP A 59 -12.48 -18.67 1.83
N ASP A 60 -13.21 -19.79 1.89
CA ASP A 60 -12.83 -21.09 2.47
C ASP A 60 -11.62 -21.70 1.71
N LEU A 61 -10.48 -21.02 1.74
CA LEU A 61 -9.19 -21.62 1.49
C LEU A 61 -8.52 -21.79 2.84
N SER A 62 -9.01 -22.78 3.59
CA SER A 62 -8.42 -23.27 4.83
C SER A 62 -6.96 -23.67 4.57
N ILE A 63 -6.04 -22.74 4.80
CA ILE A 63 -4.65 -23.02 5.11
C ILE A 63 -4.70 -23.72 6.48
N PRO A 64 -4.08 -24.90 6.66
CA PRO A 64 -4.06 -25.55 7.96
C PRO A 64 -3.44 -24.57 8.96
N GLU A 65 -4.29 -24.09 9.86
CA GLU A 65 -3.96 -23.26 11.01
C GLU A 65 -3.00 -24.09 11.87
N GLY A 66 -1.70 -23.88 11.65
CA GLY A 66 -0.67 -24.52 12.43
C GLY A 66 -0.66 -23.90 13.82
N ASP A 67 -1.32 -24.56 14.77
CA ASP A 67 -1.05 -24.65 16.21
C ASP A 67 -0.33 -23.48 16.91
N GLU A 68 -0.64 -22.22 16.59
CA GLU A 68 -0.33 -21.07 17.46
C GLU A 68 -1.56 -20.77 18.32
N ASP A 69 -1.78 -21.69 19.27
CA ASP A 69 -2.83 -21.67 20.27
C ASP A 69 -2.86 -20.31 21.01
N LEU A 70 -3.91 -19.50 20.77
CA LEU A 70 -4.18 -18.21 21.43
C LEU A 70 -4.04 -18.30 22.96
N THR A 71 -4.37 -19.48 23.50
CA THR A 71 -4.24 -19.82 24.92
C THR A 71 -2.79 -19.69 25.39
N LYS A 72 -1.83 -20.17 24.59
CA LYS A 72 -0.39 -20.09 24.87
C LYS A 72 0.14 -18.66 24.82
N ALA A 73 -0.40 -17.81 23.93
CA ALA A 73 -0.05 -16.39 23.88
C ALA A 73 -0.56 -15.64 25.13
N LEU A 74 -1.77 -15.96 25.61
CA LEU A 74 -2.33 -15.42 26.84
C LEU A 74 -1.56 -15.88 28.07
N GLU A 75 -1.19 -17.15 28.15
CA GLU A 75 -0.34 -17.69 29.22
C GLU A 75 1.03 -17.02 29.25
N MET A 76 1.70 -16.87 28.10
CA MET A 76 2.99 -16.18 28.01
C MET A 76 2.89 -14.69 28.39
N ALA A 77 1.78 -14.02 28.05
CA ALA A 77 1.56 -12.62 28.45
C ALA A 77 1.30 -12.49 29.96
N GLN A 78 0.57 -13.44 30.54
CA GLN A 78 0.32 -13.50 31.97
C GLN A 78 1.60 -13.81 32.76
N GLU A 79 2.39 -14.79 32.31
CA GLU A 79 3.68 -15.16 32.90
C GLU A 79 4.64 -13.97 32.87
N LYS A 80 4.78 -13.28 31.72
CA LYS A 80 5.57 -12.05 31.60
C LYS A 80 5.07 -10.93 32.53
N SER A 81 3.76 -10.79 32.73
CA SER A 81 3.21 -9.81 33.68
C SER A 81 3.56 -10.17 35.12
N MET A 82 3.51 -11.46 35.48
CA MET A 82 3.90 -11.93 36.80
C MET A 82 5.40 -11.77 37.04
N ASP A 83 6.24 -12.07 36.06
CA ASP A 83 7.69 -11.86 36.13
C ASP A 83 8.05 -10.37 36.26
N CYS A 84 7.41 -9.48 35.50
CA CYS A 84 7.59 -8.04 35.66
C CYS A 84 7.19 -7.56 37.07
N LYS A 85 6.10 -8.10 37.64
CA LYS A 85 5.69 -7.79 39.02
C LYS A 85 6.66 -8.36 40.05
N LEU A 86 7.18 -9.57 39.83
CA LEU A 86 8.16 -10.21 40.71
C LEU A 86 9.49 -9.44 40.69
N LEU A 87 9.96 -9.04 39.50
CA LEU A 87 11.16 -8.20 39.31
C LEU A 87 10.97 -6.82 39.93
N ALA A 88 9.80 -6.19 39.76
CA ALA A 88 9.49 -4.91 40.41
C ALA A 88 9.46 -5.03 41.95
N SER A 89 8.95 -6.14 42.50
CA SER A 89 8.97 -6.40 43.94
C SER A 89 10.37 -6.71 44.48
N LYS A 90 11.25 -7.28 43.65
CA LYS A 90 12.63 -7.63 44.00
C LYS A 90 13.61 -6.46 43.81
N VAL A 91 13.18 -5.41 43.11
CA VAL A 91 13.82 -4.08 43.02
C VAL A 91 13.20 -3.10 44.03
N ALA A 92 12.58 -3.60 45.10
CA ALA A 92 12.41 -2.83 46.31
C ALA A 92 13.79 -2.66 46.98
N ILE A 93 14.57 -1.73 46.44
CA ILE A 93 15.72 -1.14 47.12
C ILE A 93 15.21 -0.76 48.51
N PRO A 94 15.82 -1.24 49.61
CA PRO A 94 15.42 -0.79 50.94
C PRO A 94 15.38 0.73 50.90
N PRO A 95 14.33 1.38 51.45
CA PRO A 95 14.24 2.83 51.41
C PRO A 95 15.59 3.33 51.87
N LYS A 96 16.29 4.07 51.00
CA LYS A 96 17.58 4.67 51.32
C LYS A 96 17.34 5.28 52.69
N GLN A 97 18.00 4.72 53.70
CA GLN A 97 18.05 5.35 55.00
C GLN A 97 18.55 6.74 54.66
N SER A 98 17.66 7.73 54.70
CA SER A 98 18.05 9.12 54.73
C SER A 98 18.85 9.19 56.02
N LEU A 99 20.15 8.96 55.90
CA LEU A 99 21.12 9.30 56.92
C LEU A 99 20.74 10.72 57.26
N ALA A 100 20.14 10.89 58.44
CA ALA A 100 20.04 12.19 59.05
C ALA A 100 21.44 12.79 58.88
N GLU A 101 21.48 13.94 58.22
CA GLU A 101 22.67 14.65 57.78
C GLU A 101 23.47 15.00 59.04
N VAL A 102 24.23 14.02 59.55
CA VAL A 102 25.22 14.24 60.60
C VAL A 102 26.22 15.12 59.90
N PRO A 103 26.35 16.38 60.28
CA PRO A 103 27.12 17.30 59.46
C PRO A 103 28.57 16.80 59.44
N GLU A 104 29.19 16.81 58.26
CA GLU A 104 30.57 16.35 58.12
C GLU A 104 31.47 17.18 59.06
N VAL A 105 32.31 16.47 59.81
CA VAL A 105 33.39 17.09 60.58
C VAL A 105 34.38 17.67 59.57
N VAL A 106 34.89 18.87 59.84
CA VAL A 106 35.80 19.60 58.93
C VAL A 106 36.99 18.75 58.41
N GLU A 107 37.48 17.79 59.21
CA GLU A 107 38.52 16.83 58.79
C GLU A 107 38.07 15.94 57.62
N ASP A 108 36.90 15.29 57.74
CA ASP A 108 36.35 14.41 56.72
C ASP A 108 36.08 15.19 55.43
N PHE A 109 35.57 16.42 55.56
CA PHE A 109 35.35 17.30 54.43
C PHE A 109 36.64 17.64 53.67
N LEU A 110 37.70 18.03 54.38
CA LEU A 110 38.99 18.33 53.77
C LEU A 110 39.58 17.09 53.09
N CYS A 111 39.48 15.92 53.72
CA CYS A 111 39.92 14.67 53.12
C CYS A 111 39.13 14.35 51.85
N ASN A 112 37.80 14.38 51.92
CA ASN A 112 36.91 14.13 50.79
C ASN A 112 37.14 15.13 49.65
N PHE A 113 37.36 16.41 49.98
CA PHE A 113 37.68 17.46 49.00
C PHE A 113 39.00 17.18 48.29
N LEU A 114 40.08 16.90 49.03
CA LEU A 114 41.40 16.63 48.46
C LEU A 114 41.39 15.36 47.60
N ILE A 115 40.64 14.33 48.01
CA ILE A 115 40.42 13.10 47.22
C ILE A 115 39.67 13.44 45.93
N LYS A 116 38.55 14.16 46.02
CA LYS A 116 37.71 14.52 44.87
C LYS A 116 38.45 15.36 43.84
N MET A 117 39.33 16.26 44.30
CA MET A 117 40.16 17.10 43.44
C MET A 117 41.45 16.40 42.96
N GLY A 118 41.69 15.14 43.37
CA GLY A 118 42.85 14.36 42.97
C GLY A 118 44.18 14.78 43.60
N MET A 119 44.15 15.55 44.69
CA MET A 119 45.32 16.12 45.37
C MET A 119 45.93 15.16 46.40
N THR A 120 46.35 13.97 45.97
CA THR A 120 46.78 12.87 46.85
C THR A 120 48.04 13.14 47.66
N ARG A 121 49.00 13.92 47.12
CA ARG A 121 50.20 14.33 47.86
C ARG A 121 49.85 15.28 49.00
N THR A 122 49.01 16.28 48.73
CA THR A 122 48.54 17.25 49.72
C THR A 122 47.73 16.58 50.82
N LEU A 123 46.88 15.61 50.44
CA LEU A 123 46.14 14.78 51.39
C LEU A 123 47.07 14.03 52.35
N ASN A 124 48.12 13.39 51.83
CA ASN A 124 49.04 12.61 52.65
C ASN A 124 49.86 13.51 53.60
N CYS A 125 50.32 14.67 53.13
CA CYS A 125 50.98 15.66 53.99
C CYS A 125 50.04 16.14 55.11
N PHE A 126 48.80 16.52 54.74
CA PHE A 126 47.79 16.98 55.68
C PHE A 126 47.47 15.93 56.75
N GLN A 127 47.21 14.68 56.35
CA GLN A 127 46.89 13.59 57.28
C GLN A 127 48.05 13.35 58.26
N ASN A 128 49.29 13.27 57.76
CA ASN A 128 50.45 13.05 58.61
C ASN A 128 50.64 14.18 59.64
N GLU A 129 50.58 15.43 59.20
CA GLU A 129 50.72 16.60 60.08
C GLU A 129 49.57 16.70 61.09
N TRP A 130 48.35 16.36 60.68
CA TRP A 130 47.15 16.38 61.52
C TRP A 130 47.25 15.34 62.65
N TYR A 131 47.54 14.08 62.33
CA TYR A 131 47.70 13.02 63.33
C TYR A 131 48.92 13.26 64.24
N GLU A 132 50.02 13.79 63.71
CA GLU A 132 51.20 14.15 64.49
C GLU A 132 50.88 15.28 65.50
N SER A 133 50.08 16.27 65.09
CA SER A 133 49.66 17.39 65.94
C SER A 133 48.71 16.96 67.07
N ILE A 134 47.85 15.97 66.81
CA ILE A 134 46.99 15.34 67.82
C ILE A 134 47.83 14.55 68.83
N GLN A 135 48.78 13.72 68.36
CA GLN A 135 49.61 12.89 69.24
C GLN A 135 50.52 13.71 70.15
N LYS A 136 51.03 14.85 69.66
CA LYS A 136 51.85 15.78 70.46
C LYS A 136 51.04 16.64 71.42
N GLY A 137 49.70 16.60 71.35
CA GLY A 137 48.81 17.40 72.20
C GLY A 137 48.82 18.89 71.90
N THR A 138 49.49 19.32 70.83
CA THR A 138 49.58 20.72 70.39
C THR A 138 48.25 21.22 69.84
N PHE A 139 47.40 20.29 69.40
CA PHE A 139 46.07 20.57 68.87
C PHE A 139 45.04 19.70 69.58
N VAL A 140 44.05 20.33 70.21
CA VAL A 140 42.85 19.67 70.71
C VAL A 140 41.76 19.91 69.67
N PRO A 141 41.25 18.86 68.99
CA PRO A 141 40.18 19.01 68.03
C PRO A 141 38.98 19.72 68.66
N PRO A 142 38.46 20.80 68.06
CA PRO A 142 37.19 21.38 68.49
C PRO A 142 36.11 20.31 68.47
N GLU A 143 35.23 20.33 69.48
CA GLU A 143 34.06 19.46 69.57
C GLU A 143 33.15 19.77 68.35
N ALA A 144 33.34 18.98 67.28
CA ALA A 144 32.62 19.04 66.00
C ALA A 144 32.31 20.47 65.47
N THR A 145 33.31 21.18 64.96
CA THR A 145 33.02 22.26 64.00
C THR A 145 32.54 21.60 62.71
N PHE A 146 31.25 21.70 62.48
CA PHE A 146 30.56 21.20 61.31
C PHE A 146 30.82 22.07 60.08
N VAL A 147 30.91 21.46 58.90
CA VAL A 147 31.03 22.16 57.63
C VAL A 147 29.75 22.99 57.38
N PRO A 148 29.85 24.23 56.87
CA PRO A 148 28.68 25.05 56.59
C PRO A 148 27.72 24.33 55.62
N ASP A 149 26.47 24.19 56.04
CA ASP A 149 25.37 23.54 55.33
C ASP A 149 25.25 23.97 53.85
N VAL A 150 25.49 25.25 53.57
CA VAL A 150 25.47 25.83 52.21
C VAL A 150 26.46 25.15 51.25
N TYR A 151 27.62 24.67 51.72
CA TYR A 151 28.57 23.96 50.86
C TYR A 151 28.06 22.58 50.48
N THR A 152 27.57 21.81 51.45
CA THR A 152 26.99 20.47 51.25
C THR A 152 25.79 20.55 50.31
N GLN A 153 24.94 21.56 50.51
CA GLN A 153 23.82 21.84 49.62
C GLN A 153 24.27 22.15 48.18
N ASN A 154 25.29 22.99 47.98
CA ASN A 154 25.82 23.27 46.63
C ASN A 154 26.43 22.03 45.96
N LEU A 155 27.09 21.16 46.73
CA LEU A 155 27.64 19.92 46.23
C LEU A 155 26.54 18.96 45.75
N LEU A 156 25.45 18.85 46.52
CA LEU A 156 24.26 18.08 46.14
C LEU A 156 23.61 18.65 44.88
N LEU A 157 23.40 19.98 44.83
CA LEU A 157 22.84 20.67 43.67
C LEU A 157 23.70 20.52 42.41
N ASP A 158 25.03 20.52 42.51
CA ASP A 158 25.92 20.27 41.37
C ASP A 158 25.78 18.82 40.86
N SER A 159 25.65 17.85 41.78
CA SER A 159 25.41 16.45 41.42
C SER A 159 24.05 16.26 40.75
N GLU A 160 23.02 16.93 41.25
CA GLU A 160 21.67 16.90 40.69
C GLU A 160 21.64 17.57 39.31
N ASN A 161 22.25 18.74 39.16
CA ASN A 161 22.38 19.41 37.85
C ASN A 161 23.10 18.52 36.83
N LYS A 162 24.15 17.79 37.23
CA LYS A 162 24.83 16.85 36.34
C LYS A 162 23.93 15.69 35.92
N ASN A 163 23.11 15.17 36.83
CA ASN A 163 22.16 14.11 36.53
C ASN A 163 21.04 14.62 35.62
N LEU A 164 20.42 15.76 35.94
CA LEU A 164 19.38 16.39 35.12
C LEU A 164 19.88 16.71 33.71
N LYS A 165 21.12 17.17 33.55
CA LYS A 165 21.72 17.39 32.22
C LYS A 165 21.87 16.09 31.42
N LYS A 166 22.21 14.98 32.06
CA LYS A 166 22.29 13.66 31.41
C LYS A 166 20.90 13.18 31.01
N ASP A 167 19.92 13.31 31.90
CA ASP A 167 18.55 12.89 31.65
C ASP A 167 17.94 13.72 30.51
N LEU A 168 18.14 15.05 30.50
CA LEU A 168 17.71 15.92 29.42
C LEU A 168 18.29 15.47 28.07
N LYS A 169 19.59 15.16 28.02
CA LYS A 169 20.22 14.62 26.81
C LYS A 169 19.58 13.29 26.38
N HIS A 170 19.34 12.38 27.33
CA HIS A 170 18.69 11.10 27.05
C HIS A 170 17.26 11.26 26.51
N TYR A 171 16.46 12.15 27.12
CA TYR A 171 15.10 12.41 26.66
C TYR A 171 15.08 13.07 25.29
N LYS A 172 16.05 13.96 25.00
CA LYS A 172 16.19 14.57 23.67
C LYS A 172 16.50 13.51 22.61
N GLU A 173 17.45 12.63 22.86
CA GLU A 173 17.79 11.52 21.96
C GLU A 173 16.61 10.56 21.76
N ALA A 174 15.87 10.25 22.83
CA ALA A 174 14.68 9.41 22.75
C ALA A 174 13.55 10.07 21.93
N ALA A 175 13.33 11.38 22.11
CA ALA A 175 12.34 12.15 21.35
C ALA A 175 12.71 12.23 19.86
N ASP A 176 13.99 12.46 19.54
CA ASP A 176 14.46 12.48 18.16
C ASP A 176 14.28 11.11 17.48
N LYS A 177 14.62 10.03 18.18
CA LYS A 177 14.39 8.66 17.69
C LYS A 177 12.91 8.38 17.47
N ALA A 178 12.04 8.75 18.42
CA ALA A 178 10.60 8.57 18.29
C ALA A 178 10.02 9.35 17.10
N ARG A 179 10.53 10.57 16.85
CA ARG A 179 10.16 11.39 15.69
C ARG A 179 10.59 10.71 14.37
N GLU A 180 11.79 10.13 14.30
CA GLU A 180 12.24 9.39 13.13
C GLU A 180 11.40 8.15 12.84
N ASP A 181 11.06 7.39 13.88
CA ASP A 181 10.26 6.17 13.73
C ASP A 181 8.81 6.51 13.34
N LEU A 182 8.24 7.59 13.87
CA LEU A 182 6.94 8.13 13.43
C LEU A 182 6.96 8.47 11.95
N LEU A 183 7.99 9.17 11.46
CA LEU A 183 8.11 9.51 10.04
C LEU A 183 8.23 8.27 9.14
N LYS A 184 8.89 7.20 9.60
CA LYS A 184 8.94 5.93 8.86
C LYS A 184 7.56 5.28 8.81
N ALA A 185 6.84 5.22 9.94
CA ALA A 185 5.50 4.66 10.00
C ALA A 185 4.51 5.43 9.12
N GLN A 186 4.58 6.76 9.10
CA GLN A 186 3.76 7.59 8.21
C GLN A 186 4.03 7.31 6.73
N LYS A 187 5.30 7.17 6.34
CA LYS A 187 5.66 6.83 4.94
C LYS A 187 5.11 5.46 4.54
N GLU A 188 5.20 4.47 5.42
CA GLU A 188 4.66 3.13 5.14
C GLU A 188 3.13 3.14 5.05
N ARG A 189 2.46 3.83 6.00
CA ARG A 189 1.01 4.06 5.96
C ARG A 189 0.60 4.70 4.63
N ASP A 190 1.31 5.74 4.19
CA ASP A 190 1.01 6.45 2.96
C ASP A 190 1.29 5.59 1.72
N PHE A 191 2.35 4.78 1.75
CA PHE A 191 2.64 3.80 0.71
C PHE A 191 1.51 2.78 0.55
N HIS A 192 1.07 2.16 1.66
CA HIS A 192 -0.06 1.22 1.64
C HIS A 192 -1.35 1.89 1.17
N ARG A 193 -1.63 3.11 1.63
CA ARG A 193 -2.81 3.87 1.23
C ARG A 193 -2.81 4.16 -0.27
N MET A 194 -1.67 4.60 -0.82
CA MET A 194 -1.53 4.85 -2.26
C MET A 194 -1.61 3.57 -3.08
N HIS A 195 -0.99 2.48 -2.60
CA HIS A 195 -1.00 1.19 -3.27
C HIS A 195 -2.41 0.60 -3.32
N HIS A 196 -3.13 0.60 -2.20
CA HIS A 196 -4.51 0.15 -2.13
C HIS A 196 -5.41 0.95 -3.09
N LYS A 197 -5.30 2.28 -3.11
CA LYS A 197 -6.04 3.13 -4.08
C LYS A 197 -5.78 2.71 -5.52
N ARG A 198 -4.52 2.45 -5.89
CA ARG A 198 -4.16 1.95 -7.22
C ARG A 198 -4.81 0.60 -7.51
N ILE A 199 -4.68 -0.37 -6.59
CA ILE A 199 -5.28 -1.71 -6.75
C ILE A 199 -6.79 -1.62 -6.94
N VAL A 200 -7.48 -0.78 -6.17
CA VAL A 200 -8.93 -0.60 -6.31
C VAL A 200 -9.30 -0.02 -7.67
N GLN A 201 -8.53 0.93 -8.19
CA GLN A 201 -8.72 1.46 -9.55
C GLN A 201 -8.55 0.37 -10.61
N GLU A 202 -7.48 -0.43 -10.51
CA GLU A 202 -7.21 -1.54 -11.42
C GLU A 202 -8.31 -2.62 -11.33
N LYS A 203 -8.73 -3.00 -10.11
CA LYS A 203 -9.87 -3.91 -9.85
C LYS A 203 -11.12 -3.42 -10.56
N ASN A 204 -11.46 -2.14 -10.41
CA ASN A 204 -12.67 -1.57 -10.99
C ASN A 204 -12.62 -1.50 -12.52
N SER A 205 -11.44 -1.27 -13.10
CA SER A 205 -11.23 -1.34 -14.55
C SER A 205 -11.49 -2.76 -15.06
N LEU A 206 -10.87 -3.77 -14.44
CA LEU A 206 -11.04 -5.18 -14.81
C LEU A 206 -12.49 -5.65 -14.65
N ILE A 207 -13.18 -5.21 -13.60
CA ILE A 207 -14.60 -5.49 -13.41
C ILE A 207 -15.43 -4.93 -14.57
N SER A 208 -15.10 -3.72 -15.05
CA SER A 208 -15.81 -3.10 -16.18
C SER A 208 -15.57 -3.86 -17.48
N ASP A 209 -14.32 -4.26 -17.74
CA ASP A 209 -13.98 -5.08 -18.90
C ASP A 209 -14.68 -6.44 -18.88
N LEU A 210 -14.73 -7.09 -17.71
CA LEU A 210 -15.44 -8.36 -17.52
C LEU A 210 -16.94 -8.22 -17.78
N LYS A 211 -17.56 -7.12 -17.32
CA LYS A 211 -18.98 -6.83 -17.60
C LYS A 211 -19.23 -6.66 -19.10
N GLY A 212 -18.36 -5.91 -19.79
CA GLY A 212 -18.43 -5.74 -21.24
C GLY A 212 -18.29 -7.07 -21.98
N LEU A 213 -17.34 -7.91 -21.56
CA LEU A 213 -17.11 -9.22 -22.14
C LEU A 213 -18.31 -10.15 -21.94
N LYS A 214 -18.88 -10.20 -20.74
CA LYS A 214 -20.11 -10.96 -20.45
C LYS A 214 -21.26 -10.54 -21.34
N LEU A 215 -21.46 -9.23 -21.53
CA LEU A 215 -22.49 -8.69 -22.41
C LEU A 215 -22.28 -9.12 -23.87
N HIS A 216 -21.05 -9.04 -24.36
CA HIS A 216 -20.69 -9.48 -25.71
C HIS A 216 -20.96 -10.99 -25.91
N TYR A 217 -20.58 -11.85 -24.96
CA TYR A 217 -20.88 -13.27 -25.04
C TYR A 217 -22.37 -13.58 -24.96
N ALA A 218 -23.12 -12.86 -24.12
CA ALA A 218 -24.57 -13.00 -24.07
C ALA A 218 -25.24 -12.65 -25.42
N SER A 219 -24.61 -11.78 -26.24
CA SER A 219 -25.10 -11.45 -27.58
C SER A 219 -24.86 -12.54 -28.64
N TYR A 220 -23.90 -13.45 -28.43
CA TYR A 220 -23.67 -14.56 -29.36
C TYR A 220 -24.79 -15.60 -29.31
N GLU A 221 -25.37 -15.85 -28.15
CA GLU A 221 -26.46 -16.83 -27.96
C GLU A 221 -27.64 -16.61 -28.94
N PRO A 222 -28.27 -15.42 -29.04
CA PRO A 222 -29.33 -15.19 -30.02
C PRO A 222 -28.83 -15.26 -31.46
N THR A 223 -27.60 -14.82 -31.73
CA THR A 223 -27.01 -14.86 -33.08
C THR A 223 -26.85 -16.31 -33.57
N ILE A 224 -26.35 -17.19 -32.70
CA ILE A 224 -26.21 -18.63 -32.98
C ILE A 224 -27.58 -19.27 -33.19
N ARG A 225 -28.57 -18.93 -32.35
CA ARG A 225 -29.96 -19.41 -32.52
C ARG A 225 -30.55 -19.05 -33.88
N VAL A 226 -30.46 -17.78 -34.28
CA VAL A 226 -30.95 -17.32 -35.58
C VAL A 226 -30.24 -18.05 -36.73
N LEU A 227 -28.92 -18.25 -36.62
CA LEU A 227 -28.17 -18.96 -37.64
C LEU A 227 -28.57 -20.45 -37.74
N HIS A 228 -28.76 -21.11 -36.60
CA HIS A 228 -29.24 -22.47 -36.53
C HIS A 228 -30.64 -22.62 -37.16
N ASP A 229 -31.57 -21.73 -36.82
CA ASP A 229 -32.93 -21.73 -37.37
C ASP A 229 -32.92 -21.51 -38.88
N ARG A 230 -32.10 -20.54 -39.36
CA ARG A 230 -31.92 -20.30 -40.79
C ARG A 230 -31.34 -21.52 -41.50
N HIS A 231 -30.35 -22.17 -40.92
CA HIS A 231 -29.77 -23.40 -41.48
C HIS A 231 -30.82 -24.50 -41.61
N HIS A 232 -31.64 -24.69 -40.58
CA HIS A 232 -32.70 -25.69 -40.59
C HIS A 232 -33.79 -25.39 -41.64
N ILE A 233 -34.18 -24.12 -41.82
CA ILE A 233 -35.10 -23.70 -42.89
C ILE A 233 -34.50 -23.98 -44.27
N LEU A 234 -33.24 -23.60 -44.49
CA LEU A 234 -32.54 -23.82 -45.77
C LEU A 234 -32.43 -25.30 -46.10
N LEU A 235 -32.18 -26.16 -45.11
CA LEU A 235 -32.18 -27.62 -45.27
C LEU A 235 -33.53 -28.14 -45.76
N ARG A 236 -34.63 -27.70 -45.15
CA ARG A 236 -35.98 -28.10 -45.57
C ARG A 236 -36.31 -27.60 -46.97
N GLN A 237 -35.99 -26.34 -47.29
CA GLN A 237 -36.19 -25.77 -48.63
C GLN A 237 -35.37 -26.52 -49.68
N LYS A 238 -34.08 -26.81 -49.40
CA LYS A 238 -33.23 -27.61 -50.29
C LYS A 238 -33.84 -28.98 -50.58
N MET A 239 -34.40 -29.64 -49.57
CA MET A 239 -35.07 -30.93 -49.73
C MET A 239 -36.31 -30.80 -50.64
N LEU A 240 -37.17 -29.80 -50.42
CA LEU A 240 -38.36 -29.54 -51.25
C LEU A 240 -37.98 -29.25 -52.71
N THR A 241 -37.03 -28.33 -52.94
CA THR A 241 -36.54 -28.02 -54.30
C THR A 241 -35.88 -29.24 -54.95
N SER A 242 -35.27 -30.14 -54.16
CA SER A 242 -34.74 -31.38 -54.71
C SER A 242 -35.83 -32.31 -55.21
N LEU A 243 -36.90 -32.49 -54.43
CA LEU A 243 -38.05 -33.29 -54.84
C LEU A 243 -38.76 -32.70 -56.07
N GLU A 244 -38.90 -31.39 -56.15
CA GLU A 244 -39.45 -30.71 -57.33
C GLU A 244 -38.59 -30.95 -58.58
N ARG A 245 -37.26 -30.87 -58.43
CA ARG A 245 -36.33 -31.19 -59.53
C ARG A 245 -36.44 -32.64 -59.95
N ASP A 246 -36.48 -33.58 -59.01
CA ASP A 246 -36.59 -35.02 -59.29
C ASP A 246 -37.91 -35.34 -60.00
N LYS A 247 -39.01 -34.68 -59.59
CA LYS A 247 -40.30 -34.77 -60.29
C LYS A 247 -40.22 -34.25 -61.73
N ALA A 248 -39.59 -33.09 -61.95
CA ALA A 248 -39.42 -32.51 -63.29
C ALA A 248 -38.53 -33.40 -64.18
N VAL A 249 -37.42 -33.92 -63.64
CA VAL A 249 -36.54 -34.86 -64.34
C VAL A 249 -37.31 -36.13 -64.68
N GLY A 250 -38.09 -36.69 -63.75
CA GLY A 250 -38.94 -37.86 -64.00
C GLY A 250 -39.96 -37.63 -65.11
N GLN A 251 -40.58 -36.45 -65.17
CA GLN A 251 -41.46 -36.05 -66.27
C GLN A 251 -40.71 -35.95 -67.60
N ILE A 252 -39.53 -35.32 -67.63
CA ILE A 252 -38.69 -35.22 -68.83
C ILE A 252 -38.28 -36.61 -69.32
N THR A 253 -37.81 -37.49 -68.43
CA THR A 253 -37.43 -38.86 -68.79
C THR A 253 -38.62 -39.67 -69.28
N GLY A 254 -39.81 -39.51 -68.68
CA GLY A 254 -41.05 -40.10 -69.17
C GLY A 254 -41.39 -39.63 -70.58
N LEU A 255 -41.36 -38.32 -70.82
CA LEU A 255 -41.59 -37.72 -72.14
C LEU A 255 -40.55 -38.18 -73.18
N GLN A 256 -39.27 -38.21 -72.82
CA GLN A 256 -38.19 -38.73 -73.68
C GLN A 256 -38.40 -40.21 -74.03
N THR A 257 -38.87 -41.02 -73.08
CA THR A 257 -39.19 -42.43 -73.34
C THR A 257 -40.37 -42.55 -74.29
N THR A 258 -41.43 -41.75 -74.12
CA THR A 258 -42.56 -41.73 -75.05
C THR A 258 -42.15 -41.28 -76.46
N LEU A 259 -41.31 -40.23 -76.57
CA LEU A 259 -40.74 -39.79 -77.85
C LEU A 259 -39.92 -40.90 -78.50
N ARG A 260 -39.00 -41.54 -77.76
CA ARG A 260 -38.20 -42.66 -78.27
C ARG A 260 -39.07 -43.83 -78.74
N ASN A 261 -40.13 -44.19 -78.01
CA ASN A 261 -41.03 -45.27 -78.42
C ASN A 261 -41.78 -44.92 -79.72
N LEU A 262 -42.18 -43.66 -79.90
CA LEU A 262 -42.79 -43.16 -81.14
C LEU A 262 -41.78 -43.11 -82.31
N GLU A 263 -40.52 -42.77 -82.03
CA GLU A 263 -39.41 -42.82 -82.98
C GLU A 263 -39.04 -44.27 -83.37
N THR A 264 -39.11 -45.22 -82.43
CA THR A 264 -38.85 -46.65 -82.70
C THR A 264 -39.96 -47.29 -83.54
N GLY A 265 -41.18 -46.71 -83.52
CA GLY A 265 -42.26 -47.03 -84.46
C GLY A 265 -42.04 -46.48 -85.88
N HIS A 266 -41.11 -45.53 -86.07
CA HIS A 266 -40.70 -44.98 -87.36
C HIS A 266 -39.37 -45.59 -87.79
N THR A 267 -39.38 -46.85 -88.25
CA THR A 267 -38.29 -47.34 -89.12
C THR A 267 -38.44 -46.70 -90.50
N LEU A 268 -37.90 -45.51 -90.68
CA LEU A 268 -37.42 -45.03 -91.97
C LEU A 268 -36.04 -44.40 -91.76
N GLN A 269 -35.08 -44.99 -92.46
CA GLN A 269 -33.70 -44.52 -92.59
C GLN A 269 -33.63 -43.09 -93.14
N VAL A 270 -32.41 -42.49 -93.05
CA VAL A 270 -31.80 -41.42 -93.89
C VAL A 270 -31.39 -40.18 -93.04
N PRO A 271 -30.19 -39.59 -93.24
CA PRO A 271 -28.93 -40.04 -92.64
C PRO A 271 -28.20 -38.94 -91.85
N GLU A 272 -27.19 -39.39 -91.12
CA GLU A 272 -26.19 -38.65 -90.36
C GLU A 272 -25.48 -37.56 -91.21
N ILE A 273 -25.77 -36.28 -90.96
CA ILE A 273 -24.91 -35.17 -91.37
C ILE A 273 -24.02 -34.83 -90.17
N ARG A 274 -22.78 -35.31 -90.22
CA ARG A 274 -21.68 -34.83 -89.37
C ARG A 274 -21.37 -33.38 -89.73
N VAL A 275 -21.85 -32.44 -88.91
CA VAL A 275 -21.28 -31.10 -88.83
C VAL A 275 -20.35 -31.08 -87.62
N GLY A 276 -19.05 -31.18 -87.89
CA GLY A 276 -18.02 -31.05 -86.86
C GLY A 276 -18.05 -29.67 -86.23
N HIS A 277 -18.52 -29.58 -84.98
CA HIS A 277 -18.25 -28.43 -84.14
C HIS A 277 -16.83 -28.54 -83.59
N ARG A 278 -15.96 -27.67 -84.09
CA ARG A 278 -14.63 -27.42 -83.56
C ARG A 278 -14.83 -26.63 -82.25
N CYS A 279 -14.73 -27.27 -81.09
CA CYS A 279 -14.61 -26.55 -79.83
C CYS A 279 -13.19 -25.99 -79.73
N GLU A 280 -13.01 -24.71 -80.04
CA GLU A 280 -11.88 -23.97 -79.51
C GLU A 280 -12.04 -23.94 -77.98
N ARG A 281 -10.93 -24.19 -77.27
CA ARG A 281 -10.88 -24.00 -75.83
C ARG A 281 -10.91 -22.51 -75.57
N ASP A 282 -12.10 -21.97 -75.32
CA ASP A 282 -12.23 -20.65 -74.75
C ASP A 282 -11.58 -20.65 -73.35
N ASP A 283 -10.47 -19.92 -73.23
CA ASP A 283 -9.98 -19.42 -71.97
C ASP A 283 -11.09 -18.58 -71.33
N LYS A 284 -11.83 -19.19 -70.41
CA LYS A 284 -12.88 -18.48 -69.66
C LYS A 284 -12.25 -17.29 -68.93
N PRO A 285 -12.81 -16.08 -69.02
CA PRO A 285 -12.34 -14.96 -68.22
C PRO A 285 -12.50 -15.32 -66.74
N GLU A 286 -11.39 -15.38 -66.00
CA GLU A 286 -11.39 -15.63 -64.56
C GLU A 286 -12.32 -14.63 -63.87
N GLY A 287 -13.29 -15.14 -63.12
CA GLY A 287 -14.19 -14.29 -62.34
C GLY A 287 -13.43 -13.52 -61.26
N PRO A 288 -13.92 -12.36 -60.81
CA PRO A 288 -13.23 -11.50 -59.84
C PRO A 288 -12.83 -12.24 -58.55
N THR A 289 -13.64 -13.21 -58.13
CA THR A 289 -13.38 -14.06 -56.96
C THR A 289 -12.23 -15.05 -57.18
N GLN A 290 -12.09 -15.59 -58.39
CA GLN A 290 -11.00 -16.53 -58.73
C GLN A 290 -9.66 -15.80 -58.85
N LYS A 291 -9.67 -14.58 -59.39
CA LYS A 291 -8.49 -13.70 -59.46
C LYS A 291 -7.96 -13.35 -58.07
N ALA A 292 -8.84 -12.98 -57.14
CA ALA A 292 -8.48 -12.64 -55.77
C ALA A 292 -7.84 -13.83 -55.00
N LEU A 293 -8.36 -15.05 -55.22
CA LEU A 293 -7.80 -16.29 -54.65
C LEU A 293 -6.40 -16.60 -55.18
N ARG A 294 -6.15 -16.33 -56.47
CA ARG A 294 -4.83 -16.53 -57.08
C ARG A 294 -3.81 -15.51 -56.55
N GLU A 295 -4.19 -14.24 -56.46
CA GLU A 295 -3.32 -13.18 -55.92
C GLU A 295 -2.98 -13.41 -54.45
N ALA A 296 -3.93 -13.86 -53.63
CA ALA A 296 -3.69 -14.23 -52.23
C ALA A 296 -2.70 -15.40 -52.10
N ARG A 297 -2.75 -16.38 -53.02
CA ARG A 297 -1.81 -17.52 -53.07
C ARG A 297 -0.39 -17.11 -53.46
N GLU A 298 -0.24 -16.11 -54.32
CA GLU A 298 1.08 -15.59 -54.72
C GLU A 298 1.72 -14.74 -53.61
N GLN A 299 0.92 -13.98 -52.85
CA GLN A 299 1.40 -13.21 -51.70
C GLN A 299 1.77 -14.06 -50.47
N ALA A 300 1.17 -15.25 -50.33
CA ALA A 300 1.43 -16.16 -49.20
C ALA A 300 2.72 -16.99 -49.33
N LYS A 301 3.52 -16.83 -50.40
CA LYS A 301 4.82 -17.53 -50.50
C LYS A 301 5.84 -16.91 -49.52
N PRO A 302 6.41 -17.68 -48.58
CA PRO A 302 7.33 -17.14 -47.59
C PRO A 302 8.66 -16.73 -48.22
N LYS A 303 9.06 -15.47 -48.01
CA LYS A 303 10.40 -14.96 -48.34
C LYS A 303 11.43 -15.64 -47.43
N THR A 304 12.26 -16.51 -47.98
CA THR A 304 13.46 -17.06 -47.33
C THR A 304 14.42 -15.93 -47.00
N LYS A 305 14.46 -15.47 -45.73
CA LYS A 305 15.50 -14.58 -45.23
C LYS A 305 16.74 -15.40 -44.90
N MET A 306 17.80 -15.25 -45.70
CA MET A 306 19.14 -15.69 -45.31
C MET A 306 19.61 -14.87 -44.10
N LYS A 307 19.96 -15.56 -43.01
CA LYS A 307 20.71 -14.99 -41.88
C LYS A 307 22.18 -14.90 -42.28
N SER A 308 22.70 -13.68 -42.47
CA SER A 308 24.14 -13.44 -42.47
C SER A 308 24.59 -13.17 -41.03
N SER A 309 25.31 -14.13 -40.45
CA SER A 309 26.08 -13.96 -39.22
C SER A 309 27.42 -13.30 -39.53
N THR A 310 27.71 -12.15 -38.94
CA THR A 310 29.09 -11.63 -38.86
C THR A 310 29.33 -11.09 -37.46
N LYS A 311 30.22 -11.80 -36.75
CA LYS A 311 30.91 -11.37 -35.52
C LYS A 311 31.78 -10.15 -35.83
N VAL A 312 31.75 -9.13 -34.97
CA VAL A 312 32.90 -8.58 -34.21
C VAL A 312 32.34 -8.05 -32.90
#